data_AF-A0A444UWD2-F1
#
_entry.id   AF-A0A444UWD2-F1
#
_cell.length_a   1.000
_cell.length_b   1.000
_cell.length_c   1.000
_cell.angle_alpha   90.00
_cell.angle_beta   90.00
_cell.angle_gamma   90.00
#
_symmetry.space_group_name_H-M   'P 1'
#
loop_
_entity.id
_entity.type
_entity.pdbx_description
1 polymer ?
#
loop_
_entity_poly.entity_id
_entity_poly.type
_entity_poly.pdbx_seq_one_letter_code
_entity_poly.pdbx_strand_id
1 'polypeptide(L)'
;MPPVSASPRQVLKLLKLAWNRRLIFTVGTSSTTGEPDTVVWNEIHHKTEMLSNVSGHGYPDPNYLDNVLAELASQGVTEECVNGQ
;
A
#
# COMPACT_ATOMS: atom_id res chain seq x y z
N MET A 1 -24.15 6.94 -3.84
CA MET A 1 -23.73 5.53 -3.79
C MET A 1 -22.57 5.44 -2.82
N PRO A 2 -22.60 4.59 -1.78
CA PRO A 2 -21.38 4.32 -1.03
C PRO A 2 -20.36 3.66 -1.98
N PRO A 3 -19.06 3.96 -1.84
CA PRO A 3 -18.05 3.27 -2.62
C PRO A 3 -18.19 1.76 -2.39
N VAL A 4 -18.13 0.99 -3.48
CA VAL A 4 -18.08 -0.46 -3.41
C VAL A 4 -16.83 -0.79 -2.61
N SER A 5 -16.99 -1.33 -1.41
CA SER A 5 -15.86 -1.65 -0.53
C SER A 5 -14.80 -2.42 -1.31
N ALA A 6 -13.58 -1.90 -1.32
CA ALA A 6 -12.46 -2.48 -2.06
C ALA A 6 -12.27 -3.97 -1.73
N SER A 7 -12.16 -4.81 -2.76
CA SER A 7 -11.91 -6.23 -2.56
C SER A 7 -10.45 -6.47 -2.14
N PRO A 8 -10.17 -7.21 -1.05
CA PRO A 8 -8.80 -7.56 -0.66
C PRO A 8 -8.00 -8.24 -1.79
N ARG A 9 -8.69 -9.02 -2.63
CA ARG A 9 -8.07 -9.68 -3.80
C ARG A 9 -7.68 -8.70 -4.90
N GLN A 10 -8.43 -7.61 -5.06
CA GLN A 10 -8.13 -6.56 -6.03
C GLN A 10 -6.91 -5.75 -5.59
N VAL A 11 -6.87 -5.34 -4.31
CA VAL A 11 -5.69 -4.67 -3.72
C VAL A 11 -4.43 -5.51 -3.91
N LEU A 12 -4.49 -6.83 -3.67
CA LEU A 12 -3.35 -7.72 -3.90
C LEU A 12 -2.85 -7.71 -5.36
N LYS A 13 -3.74 -7.66 -6.35
CA LYS A 13 -3.34 -7.60 -7.77
C LYS A 13 -2.62 -6.29 -8.07
N LEU A 14 -3.13 -5.17 -7.55
CA LEU A 14 -2.52 -3.86 -7.73
C LEU A 14 -1.17 -3.76 -7.02
N LEU A 15 -1.04 -4.31 -5.81
CA LEU A 15 0.24 -4.38 -5.09
C LEU A 15 1.28 -5.19 -5.87
N LYS A 16 0.90 -6.30 -6.50
CA LYS A 16 1.81 -7.07 -7.38
C LYS A 16 2.27 -6.25 -8.58
N LEU A 17 1.38 -5.46 -9.17
CA LEU A 17 1.74 -4.55 -10.25
C LEU A 17 2.67 -3.43 -9.78
N ALA A 18 2.37 -2.81 -8.63
CA ALA A 18 3.21 -1.78 -8.01
C ALA A 18 4.61 -2.32 -7.67
N TRP A 19 4.69 -3.58 -7.21
CA TRP A 19 5.96 -4.28 -7.03
C TRP A 19 6.76 -4.40 -8.33
N ASN A 20 6.12 -4.85 -9.42
CA ASN A 20 6.79 -4.96 -10.72
C ASN A 20 7.25 -3.60 -11.26
N ARG A 21 6.55 -2.52 -10.89
CA ARG A 21 6.93 -1.13 -11.20
C ARG A 21 7.94 -0.52 -10.22
N ARG A 22 8.40 -1.28 -9.21
CA ARG A 22 9.36 -0.85 -8.17
C ARG A 22 8.82 0.32 -7.32
N LEU A 23 7.51 0.36 -7.08
CA LEU A 23 6.83 1.44 -6.37
C LEU A 23 6.55 1.15 -4.89
N ILE A 24 6.82 -0.08 -4.40
CA ILE A 24 6.53 -0.45 -3.01
C ILE A 24 7.59 0.12 -2.04
N PHE A 25 8.86 0.09 -2.48
CA PHE A 25 9.99 0.55 -1.70
C PHE A 25 10.85 1.49 -2.53
N THR A 26 11.49 2.44 -1.84
CA THR A 26 12.48 3.33 -2.42
C THR A 26 13.72 3.38 -1.53
N VAL A 27 14.79 3.98 -2.01
CA VAL A 27 15.98 4.27 -1.20
C VAL A 27 15.85 5.71 -0.71
N GLY A 28 15.92 5.90 0.61
CA GLY A 28 15.73 7.20 1.23
C GLY A 28 16.26 7.22 2.65
N THR A 29 15.78 8.19 3.43
CA THR A 29 16.09 8.28 4.86
C THR A 29 14.99 7.61 5.66
N SER A 30 15.35 6.66 6.53
CA SER A 30 14.40 5.97 7.40
C SER A 30 13.74 6.94 8.36
N SER A 31 12.41 7.00 8.36
CA SER A 31 11.64 7.86 9.28
C SER A 31 11.73 7.39 10.73
N THR A 32 12.02 6.11 10.98
CA THR A 32 12.10 5.54 12.34
C THR A 32 13.50 5.61 12.93
N THR A 33 14.54 5.44 12.12
CA THR A 33 15.93 5.38 12.59
C THR A 33 16.77 6.59 12.18
N GLY A 34 16.31 7.41 11.22
CA GLY A 34 17.06 8.53 10.66
C GLY A 34 18.21 8.12 9.75
N GLU A 35 18.34 6.82 9.43
CA GLU A 35 19.42 6.28 8.64
C GLU A 35 19.25 6.67 7.15
N PRO A 36 20.23 7.36 6.53
CA PRO A 36 20.19 7.67 5.10
C PRO A 36 20.56 6.44 4.26
N ASP A 37 20.29 6.52 2.95
CA ASP A 37 20.66 5.49 1.95
C ASP A 37 20.12 4.08 2.26
N THR A 38 18.97 4.01 2.94
CA THR A 38 18.36 2.75 3.35
C THR A 38 17.02 2.51 2.64
N VAL A 39 16.56 1.25 2.65
CA VAL A 39 15.29 0.87 2.03
C VAL A 39 14.13 1.35 2.90
N VAL A 40 13.27 2.18 2.33
CA VAL A 40 12.10 2.76 3.01
C VAL A 40 10.82 2.49 2.23
N TRP A 41 9.68 2.56 2.92
CA TRP A 41 8.36 2.47 2.30
C TRP A 41 8.12 3.66 1.36
N ASN A 42 7.60 3.39 0.18
CA ASN A 42 7.34 4.40 -0.84
C ASN A 42 5.85 4.76 -0.87
N GLU A 43 5.37 5.33 0.25
CA GLU A 43 4.01 5.92 0.43
C GLU A 43 2.81 4.97 0.27
N ILE A 44 3.02 3.67 0.05
CA ILE A 44 1.96 2.65 0.04
C ILE A 44 1.96 1.93 1.39
N HIS A 45 1.00 2.26 2.25
CA HIS A 45 0.94 1.74 3.61
C HIS A 45 0.54 0.27 3.61
N HIS A 46 1.31 -0.54 4.33
CA HIS A 46 1.03 -1.95 4.56
C HIS A 46 0.68 -2.17 6.04
N LYS A 47 -0.22 -3.13 6.29
CA LYS A 47 -0.46 -3.63 7.64
C LYS A 47 0.59 -4.67 8.00
N THR A 48 1.39 -4.39 9.01
CA THR A 48 2.50 -5.24 9.49
C THR A 48 2.13 -6.02 10.76
N GLU A 49 1.05 -5.64 11.45
CA GLU A 49 0.50 -6.36 12.59
C GLU A 49 -0.82 -7.07 12.23
N MET A 50 -0.89 -8.38 12.45
CA MET A 50 -2.05 -9.20 12.09
C MET A 50 -3.16 -9.20 13.16
N LEU A 51 -2.81 -9.16 14.44
CA LEU A 51 -3.72 -9.43 15.57
C LEU A 51 -3.91 -8.27 16.54
N SER A 52 -3.10 -7.21 16.38
CA SER A 52 -3.10 -6.02 17.22
C SER A 52 -2.91 -4.79 16.34
N ASN A 53 -3.29 -3.63 16.86
CA ASN A 53 -3.05 -2.34 16.20
C ASN A 53 -2.31 -1.39 17.15
N VAL A 54 -1.35 -1.91 17.93
CA VAL A 54 -0.69 -1.12 18.98
C VAL A 54 0.24 -0.09 18.36
N SER A 55 0.88 -0.39 17.23
CA SER A 55 1.71 0.58 16.48
C SER A 55 0.92 1.45 15.50
N GLY A 56 -0.38 1.21 15.30
CA GLY A 56 -1.19 1.87 14.26
C GLY A 56 -1.12 1.22 12.87
N HIS A 57 -0.24 0.22 12.68
CA HIS A 57 -0.07 -0.50 11.42
C HIS A 57 -0.74 -1.88 11.40
N GLY A 58 -1.80 -2.07 12.18
CA GLY A 58 -2.50 -3.35 12.29
C GLY A 58 -4.01 -3.29 12.10
N TYR A 59 -4.68 -4.37 12.48
CA TYR A 59 -6.12 -4.55 12.37
C TYR A 59 -6.81 -4.53 13.76
N PRO A 60 -8.12 -4.20 13.84
CA PRO A 60 -9.04 -3.86 12.75
C PRO A 60 -8.86 -2.41 12.26
N ASP A 61 -8.90 -2.24 10.94
CA ASP A 61 -8.93 -0.93 10.27
C ASP A 61 -9.90 -1.03 9.08
N PRO A 62 -11.14 -0.53 9.22
CA PRO A 62 -12.16 -0.67 8.19
C PRO A 62 -11.86 0.17 6.94
N ASN A 63 -11.03 1.21 7.04
CA ASN A 63 -10.74 2.13 5.94
C ASN A 63 -9.44 1.77 5.21
N TYR A 64 -8.65 0.81 5.72
CA TYR A 64 -7.36 0.45 5.17
C TYR A 64 -7.41 0.12 3.68
N LEU A 65 -8.39 -0.67 3.24
CA LEU A 65 -8.47 -1.10 1.84
C LEU A 65 -8.79 0.05 0.88
N ASP A 66 -9.59 1.03 1.31
CA ASP A 66 -9.90 2.21 0.50
C ASP A 66 -8.70 3.18 0.50
N ASN A 67 -8.01 3.32 1.63
CA ASN A 67 -6.80 4.15 1.75
C ASN A 67 -5.66 3.62 0.86
N VAL A 68 -5.35 2.33 0.93
CA VAL A 68 -4.27 1.73 0.12
C VAL A 68 -4.60 1.77 -1.37
N LEU A 69 -5.88 1.70 -1.75
CA LEU A 69 -6.28 1.93 -3.15
C LEU A 69 -6.00 3.36 -3.59
N ALA A 70 -6.30 4.36 -2.76
CA ALA A 70 -6.01 5.76 -3.07
C ALA A 70 -4.50 6.01 -3.20
N GLU A 71 -3.69 5.39 -2.35
CA GLU A 71 -2.21 5.44 -2.43
C GLU A 71 -1.68 4.74 -3.69
N LEU A 72 -2.22 3.59 -4.04
CA LEU A 72 -1.87 2.92 -5.30
C LEU A 72 -2.23 3.79 -6.51
N ALA A 73 -3.41 4.42 -6.50
CA ALA A 73 -3.86 5.31 -7.56
C ALA A 73 -3.00 6.57 -7.66
N SER A 74 -2.56 7.16 -6.55
CA SER A 74 -1.65 8.33 -6.56
C SER A 74 -0.29 7.98 -7.16
N GLN A 75 0.16 6.74 -7.00
CA GLN A 75 1.37 6.19 -7.64
C GLN A 75 1.13 5.73 -9.10
N GLY A 76 -0.06 5.98 -9.67
CA GLY A 76 -0.40 5.60 -11.04
C GLY A 76 -0.72 4.12 -11.25
N VAL A 77 -1.05 3.39 -10.17
CA VAL A 77 -1.42 1.97 -10.20
C VAL A 77 -2.94 1.84 -9.97
N THR A 78 -3.69 1.76 -11.07
CA THR A 78 -5.15 1.64 -11.07
C THR A 78 -5.61 0.30 -11.66
N GLU A 79 -6.90 -0.03 -11.52
CA GLU A 79 -7.47 -1.27 -12.08
C GLU A 79 -7.31 -1.38 -13.60
N GLU A 80 -7.31 -0.26 -14.32
CA GLU A 80 -7.07 -0.21 -15.76
C GLU A 80 -5.70 -0.77 -16.14
N CYS A 81 -4.70 -0.61 -15.26
CA CYS A 81 -3.36 -1.15 -15.48
C CYS A 81 -3.30 -2.69 -15.39
N VAL A 82 -4.28 -3.33 -14.74
CA VAL A 82 -4.34 -4.80 -14.57
C VAL A 82 -5.09 -5.46 -15.73
N ASN A 83 -6.03 -4.75 -16.37
CA ASN A 83 -6.86 -5.27 -17.45
C ASN A 83 -6.23 -5.13 -18.85
N GLY A 84 -5.08 -4.46 -18.96
CA GLY A 84 -4.33 -4.27 -20.20
C GLY A 84 -3.22 -5.29 -20.48
N GLN A 85 -3.20 -6.42 -19.77
CA GLN A 85 -2.23 -7.52 -19.96
C GLN A 85 -2.79 -8.67 -20.80
#